data_AF-A0A7W0VKW1-F1
#
_entry.id   AF-A0A7W0VKW1-F1
#
_cell.length_a   1.000
_cell.length_b   1.000
_cell.length_c   1.000
_cell.angle_alpha   90.00
_cell.angle_beta   90.00
_cell.angle_gamma   90.00
#
_symmetry.space_group_name_H-M   'P 1'
#
loop_
_entity.id
_entity.type
_entity.pdbx_description
1 polymer ?
#
loop_
_entity_poly.entity_id
_entity_poly.type
_entity_poly.pdbx_seq_one_letter_code
_entity_poly.pdbx_strand_id
1 'polypeptide(L)'
;MLTASFHHLVWNEHDPGRRALLQGAFERELADPTVTTRGILDEKNAWYEIMWAAQKPLGPGTDGPAYAAVEDAVCQLRQFPRSNHHVARDTSTLAPEVCMGRQDESLAAAPFAIADRCSTTFAYWGNPYERASCTAWPELIHQPGGYLLPYWMGRYYGFIPADL
;
A
#
# COMPACT_ATOMS: atom_id res chain seq x y z
N MET A 1 -4.20 1.29 -9.37
CA MET A 1 -4.81 2.31 -10.26
C MET A 1 -6.07 2.91 -9.64
N LEU A 2 -7.01 2.09 -9.15
CA LEU A 2 -8.26 2.58 -8.53
C LEU A 2 -8.04 3.62 -7.42
N THR A 3 -7.11 3.37 -6.49
CA THR A 3 -6.81 4.26 -5.36
C THR A 3 -6.37 5.67 -5.78
N ALA A 4 -5.54 5.77 -6.83
CA ALA A 4 -5.13 7.07 -7.37
C ALA A 4 -6.31 7.83 -7.98
N SER A 5 -7.12 7.16 -8.80
CA SER A 5 -8.29 7.77 -9.41
C SER A 5 -9.29 8.24 -8.35
N PHE A 6 -9.50 7.45 -7.30
CA PHE A 6 -10.42 7.77 -6.23
C PHE A 6 -9.93 8.96 -5.40
N HIS A 7 -8.66 8.94 -5.01
CA HIS A 7 -8.04 10.06 -4.32
C HIS A 7 -8.15 11.35 -5.11
N HIS A 8 -7.82 11.33 -6.41
CA HIS A 8 -7.96 12.51 -7.27
C HIS A 8 -9.39 13.01 -7.36
N LEU A 9 -10.38 12.11 -7.42
CA LEU A 9 -11.79 12.46 -7.42
C LEU A 9 -12.19 13.16 -6.12
N VAL A 10 -11.86 12.56 -4.97
CA VAL A 10 -12.16 13.13 -3.65
C VAL A 10 -11.46 14.48 -3.45
N TRP A 11 -10.22 14.59 -3.91
CA TRP A 11 -9.40 15.80 -3.78
C TRP A 11 -9.99 17.00 -4.53
N ASN A 12 -10.53 16.76 -5.73
CA ASN A 12 -11.08 17.81 -6.58
C ASN A 12 -12.61 17.96 -6.45
N GLU A 13 -13.28 17.13 -5.66
CA GLU A 13 -14.72 17.25 -5.43
C GLU A 13 -14.99 18.44 -4.50
N HIS A 14 -15.76 19.43 -4.95
CA HIS A 14 -16.06 20.64 -4.18
C HIS A 14 -17.39 20.57 -3.44
N ASP A 15 -18.32 19.72 -3.85
CA ASP A 15 -19.57 19.49 -3.12
C ASP A 15 -19.30 18.61 -1.88
N PRO A 16 -19.49 19.14 -0.65
CA PRO A 16 -19.24 18.37 0.57
C PRO A 16 -20.14 17.14 0.69
N GLY A 17 -21.37 17.18 0.16
CA GLY A 17 -22.28 16.04 0.19
C GLY A 17 -21.75 14.88 -0.64
N ARG A 18 -21.35 15.16 -1.89
CA ARG A 18 -20.73 14.16 -2.77
C ARG A 18 -19.37 13.70 -2.26
N ARG A 19 -18.53 14.59 -1.72
CA ARG A 19 -17.24 14.21 -1.13
C ARG A 19 -17.41 13.21 0.01
N ALA A 20 -18.34 13.47 0.93
CA ALA A 20 -18.65 12.57 2.03
C ALA A 20 -19.16 11.20 1.54
N LEU A 21 -20.01 11.20 0.51
CA LEU A 21 -20.50 9.95 -0.11
C LEU A 21 -19.35 9.13 -0.70
N LEU A 22 -18.41 9.77 -1.39
CA LEU A 22 -17.23 9.11 -1.95
C LEU A 22 -16.32 8.57 -0.84
N GLN A 23 -15.95 9.40 0.13
CA GLN A 23 -15.11 8.98 1.27
C GLN A 23 -15.73 7.79 2.01
N GLY A 24 -17.03 7.83 2.27
CA GLY A 24 -17.75 6.73 2.91
C GLY A 24 -17.84 5.47 2.04
N ALA A 25 -17.95 5.61 0.72
CA ALA A 25 -17.90 4.46 -0.19
C ALA A 25 -16.52 3.81 -0.20
N PHE A 26 -15.44 4.59 -0.23
CA PHE A 26 -14.09 4.01 -0.15
C PHE A 26 -13.88 3.24 1.15
N GLU A 27 -14.27 3.83 2.29
CA GLU A 27 -14.16 3.17 3.60
C GLU A 27 -14.83 1.80 3.56
N ARG A 28 -16.14 1.76 3.27
CA ARG A 28 -16.93 0.53 3.32
C ARG A 28 -16.45 -0.52 2.33
N GLU A 29 -16.14 -0.13 1.10
CA GLU A 29 -15.90 -1.10 0.02
C GLU A 29 -14.45 -1.59 -0.01
N LEU A 30 -13.49 -0.81 0.51
CA LEU A 30 -12.05 -1.10 0.35
C LEU A 30 -11.28 -1.19 1.66
N ALA A 31 -11.67 -0.49 2.72
CA ALA A 31 -10.90 -0.40 3.96
C ALA A 31 -11.57 -1.08 5.16
N ASP A 32 -12.90 -1.25 5.14
CA ASP A 32 -13.65 -1.89 6.23
C ASP A 32 -13.42 -3.42 6.23
N PRO A 33 -12.72 -3.96 7.25
CA PRO A 33 -12.41 -5.39 7.31
C PRO A 33 -13.65 -6.26 7.59
N THR A 34 -14.79 -5.66 7.96
CA THR A 34 -16.05 -6.39 8.14
C THR A 34 -16.78 -6.63 6.82
N VAL A 35 -16.44 -5.86 5.77
CA VAL A 35 -17.04 -5.94 4.44
C VAL A 35 -16.12 -6.65 3.46
N THR A 36 -14.82 -6.36 3.49
CA THR A 36 -13.83 -6.98 2.59
C THR A 36 -12.83 -7.85 3.35
N THR A 37 -12.69 -9.11 2.92
CA THR A 37 -11.75 -10.09 3.52
C THR A 37 -10.30 -9.87 3.11
N ARG A 38 -10.05 -9.01 2.10
CA ARG A 38 -8.73 -8.54 1.69
C ARG A 38 -8.83 -7.02 1.51
N GLY A 39 -8.89 -6.31 2.63
CA GLY A 39 -8.93 -4.87 2.62
C GLY A 39 -7.65 -4.29 2.04
N ILE A 40 -7.77 -3.12 1.41
CA ILE A 40 -6.62 -2.43 0.81
C ILE A 40 -5.54 -2.08 1.84
N LEU A 41 -5.94 -1.95 3.11
CA LEU A 41 -5.05 -1.69 4.25
C LEU A 41 -4.35 -2.95 4.76
N ASP A 42 -4.81 -4.15 4.40
CA ASP A 42 -4.16 -5.40 4.78
C ASP A 42 -3.01 -5.76 3.85
N GLU A 43 -2.97 -5.19 2.63
CA GLU A 43 -2.04 -5.54 1.55
C GLU A 43 -0.56 -5.21 1.82
N LYS A 44 -0.26 -4.62 2.98
CA LYS A 44 1.07 -4.12 3.36
C LYS A 44 1.61 -3.20 2.28
N ASN A 45 0.87 -2.11 2.07
CA ASN A 45 1.14 -1.13 1.04
C ASN A 45 1.02 0.32 1.56
N ALA A 46 2.16 0.88 1.95
CA ALA A 46 2.28 2.23 2.47
C ALA A 46 1.63 3.31 1.58
N TRP A 47 1.60 3.11 0.25
CA TRP A 47 0.94 4.06 -0.64
C TRP A 47 -0.57 4.07 -0.45
N TYR A 48 -1.20 2.91 -0.30
CA TYR A 48 -2.64 2.82 -0.04
C TYR A 48 -3.03 3.38 1.31
N GLU A 49 -2.25 3.10 2.35
CA GLU A 49 -2.49 3.62 3.70
C GLU A 49 -2.36 5.15 3.77
N ILE A 50 -1.32 5.73 3.16
CA ILE A 50 -1.14 7.19 3.14
C ILE A 50 -2.25 7.87 2.33
N MET A 51 -2.64 7.29 1.19
CA MET A 51 -3.75 7.80 0.37
C MET A 51 -5.08 7.75 1.12
N TRP A 52 -5.33 6.65 1.81
CA TRP A 52 -6.50 6.47 2.65
C TRP A 52 -6.54 7.50 3.78
N ALA A 53 -5.45 7.63 4.53
CA ALA A 53 -5.35 8.59 5.63
C ALA A 53 -5.55 10.03 5.14
N ALA A 54 -5.02 10.39 3.97
CA ALA A 54 -5.14 11.73 3.39
C ALA A 54 -6.57 12.10 2.99
N GLN A 55 -7.43 11.11 2.73
CA GLN A 55 -8.81 11.35 2.32
C GLN A 55 -9.83 11.15 3.45
N LYS A 56 -9.41 10.85 4.69
CA LYS A 56 -10.33 10.78 5.83
C LYS A 56 -11.01 12.15 6.03
N PRO A 57 -12.32 12.18 6.35
CA PRO A 57 -12.97 13.41 6.77
C PRO A 57 -12.32 13.91 8.07
N LEU A 58 -12.09 15.22 8.16
CA LEU A 58 -11.52 15.87 9.33
C LEU A 58 -12.54 16.81 9.98
N GLY A 59 -12.46 16.96 11.29
CA GLY A 59 -13.29 17.88 12.06
C GLY A 59 -14.20 17.19 13.09
N PRO A 60 -15.09 17.95 13.74
CA PRO A 60 -15.98 17.43 14.78
C PRO A 60 -16.83 16.26 14.28
N GLY A 61 -16.91 15.18 15.08
CA GLY A 61 -17.71 14.00 14.75
C GLY A 61 -17.10 13.04 13.73
N THR A 62 -15.85 13.27 13.33
CA THR A 62 -15.06 12.33 12.53
C THR A 62 -14.12 11.53 13.44
N ASP A 63 -13.64 10.38 12.97
CA ASP A 63 -12.62 9.58 13.63
C ASP A 63 -11.19 10.14 13.42
N GLY A 64 -11.08 11.31 12.80
CA GLY A 64 -9.82 12.01 12.58
C GLY A 64 -8.98 11.37 11.47
N PRO A 65 -7.73 11.82 11.31
CA PRO A 65 -6.83 11.18 10.37
C PRO A 65 -6.52 9.76 10.85
N ALA A 66 -6.41 8.82 9.91
CA ALA A 66 -6.17 7.40 10.19
C ALA A 66 -4.71 7.16 10.65
N TYR A 67 -4.34 7.63 11.84
CA TYR A 67 -2.97 7.56 12.36
C TYR A 67 -2.42 6.14 12.42
N ALA A 68 -3.24 5.14 12.75
CA ALA A 68 -2.82 3.74 12.74
C ALA A 68 -2.38 3.27 11.34
N ALA A 69 -3.08 3.70 10.29
CA ALA A 69 -2.67 3.41 8.91
C ALA A 69 -1.37 4.14 8.55
N VAL A 70 -1.22 5.39 9.00
CA VAL A 70 0.04 6.16 8.81
C VAL A 70 1.22 5.46 9.51
N GLU A 71 1.02 4.97 10.73
CA GLU A 71 2.05 4.26 11.48
C GLU A 71 2.45 2.95 10.80
N ASP A 72 1.49 2.16 10.29
CA ASP A 72 1.80 0.95 9.51
C ASP A 72 2.56 1.32 8.23
N ALA A 73 2.17 2.40 7.56
CA ALA A 73 2.84 2.87 6.34
C ALA A 73 4.29 3.24 6.60
N VAL A 74 4.57 3.95 7.71
CA VAL A 74 5.93 4.28 8.13
C VAL A 74 6.72 3.02 8.48
N CYS A 75 6.10 2.05 9.17
CA CYS A 75 6.74 0.77 9.46
C CYS A 75 7.12 0.02 8.19
N GLN A 76 6.26 0.03 7.18
CA GLN A 76 6.52 -0.60 5.89
C GLN A 76 7.58 0.16 5.08
N LEU A 77 7.57 1.50 5.08
CA LEU A 77 8.60 2.31 4.43
C LEU A 77 10.00 1.96 4.96
N ARG A 78 10.13 1.65 6.25
CA ARG A 78 11.39 1.21 6.88
C ARG A 78 11.86 -0.18 6.44
N GLN A 79 11.00 -0.98 5.80
CA GLN A 79 11.38 -2.30 5.28
C GLN A 79 12.09 -2.21 3.92
N PHE A 80 11.99 -1.08 3.23
CA PHE A 80 12.70 -0.91 1.96
C PHE A 80 14.21 -0.90 2.22
N PRO A 81 14.99 -1.68 1.43
CA PRO A 81 16.44 -1.67 1.56
C PRO A 81 17.00 -0.32 1.13
N ARG A 82 18.16 0.03 1.70
CA ARG A 82 18.90 1.25 1.32
C ARG A 82 19.22 1.32 -0.19
N SER A 83 19.38 0.16 -0.82
CA SER A 83 19.53 0.06 -2.27
C SER A 83 18.50 -0.92 -2.84
N ASN A 84 17.85 -0.52 -3.93
CA ASN A 84 16.84 -1.31 -4.62
C ASN A 84 17.45 -2.20 -5.71
N HIS A 85 18.62 -2.79 -5.43
CA HIS A 85 19.22 -3.83 -6.27
C HIS A 85 18.33 -5.07 -6.28
N HIS A 86 18.36 -5.76 -7.42
CA HIS A 86 17.73 -7.06 -7.53
C HIS A 86 18.51 -8.10 -6.72
N VAL A 87 17.99 -8.48 -5.55
CA VAL A 87 18.56 -9.51 -4.68
C VAL A 87 17.71 -10.77 -4.76
N ALA A 88 18.34 -11.92 -4.53
CA ALA A 88 17.61 -13.18 -4.51
C ALA A 88 16.60 -13.20 -3.35
N ARG A 89 15.36 -13.56 -3.64
CA ARG A 89 14.27 -13.75 -2.67
C ARG A 89 13.40 -14.92 -3.12
N ASP A 90 12.76 -15.58 -2.17
CA ASP A 90 11.85 -16.68 -2.45
C ASP A 90 10.72 -16.73 -1.41
N THR A 91 9.60 -16.09 -1.73
CA THR A 91 8.43 -16.08 -0.85
C THR A 91 7.70 -17.43 -0.85
N SER A 92 7.96 -18.31 -1.83
CA SER A 92 7.34 -19.64 -1.89
C SER A 92 7.77 -20.56 -0.75
N THR A 93 8.93 -20.27 -0.15
CA THR A 93 9.48 -20.98 1.03
C THR A 93 8.94 -20.44 2.36
N LEU A 94 8.37 -19.24 2.38
CA LEU A 94 7.94 -18.56 3.60
C LEU A 94 6.50 -18.91 4.02
N ALA A 95 5.67 -19.29 3.06
CA ALA A 95 4.27 -19.65 3.30
C ALA A 95 3.77 -20.71 2.32
N PRO A 96 2.82 -21.57 2.73
CA PRO A 96 2.19 -22.53 1.83
C PRO A 96 1.31 -21.85 0.78
N GLU A 97 1.10 -22.55 -0.34
CA GLU A 97 0.04 -22.19 -1.29
C GLU A 97 -1.33 -22.38 -0.64
N VAL A 98 -2.23 -21.43 -0.86
CA VAL A 98 -3.64 -21.57 -0.44
C VAL A 98 -4.63 -21.48 -1.60
N CYS A 99 -4.24 -20.83 -2.70
CA CYS A 99 -5.04 -20.79 -3.92
C CYS A 99 -4.19 -20.36 -5.13
N MET A 100 -4.78 -20.54 -6.31
CA MET A 100 -4.26 -20.01 -7.57
C MET A 100 -4.96 -18.69 -7.92
N GLY A 101 -4.18 -17.69 -8.32
CA GLY A 101 -4.65 -16.41 -8.80
C GLY A 101 -5.22 -16.48 -10.22
N ARG A 102 -5.75 -15.36 -10.71
CA ARG A 102 -6.35 -15.27 -12.05
C ARG A 102 -5.33 -15.48 -13.19
N GLN A 103 -4.05 -15.22 -12.92
CA GLN A 103 -2.96 -15.37 -13.88
C GLN A 103 -2.16 -16.66 -13.63
N ASP A 104 -2.78 -17.66 -13.00
CA ASP A 104 -2.10 -18.89 -12.57
C ASP A 104 -0.90 -18.62 -11.64
N GLU A 105 -0.99 -17.55 -10.85
CA GLU A 105 -0.04 -17.19 -9.78
C GLU A 105 -0.30 -18.06 -8.54
N SER A 106 0.74 -18.58 -7.91
CA SER A 106 0.61 -19.26 -6.62
C SER A 106 0.48 -18.24 -5.48
N LEU A 107 -0.59 -18.31 -4.68
CA LEU A 107 -0.88 -17.29 -3.66
C LEU A 107 -0.83 -17.86 -2.23
N ALA A 108 -0.37 -17.03 -1.29
CA ALA A 108 -0.41 -17.28 0.15
C ALA A 108 -1.69 -16.69 0.80
N ALA A 109 -1.98 -17.12 2.03
CA ALA A 109 -3.13 -16.60 2.79
C ALA A 109 -2.98 -15.15 3.22
N ALA A 110 -1.75 -14.72 3.49
CA ALA A 110 -1.41 -13.40 3.99
C ALA A 110 -0.41 -12.71 3.05
N PRO A 111 -0.39 -11.37 3.00
CA PRO A 111 0.57 -10.65 2.18
C PRO A 111 1.97 -10.72 2.79
N PHE A 112 2.98 -10.85 1.94
CA PHE A 112 4.38 -10.87 2.34
C PHE A 112 4.86 -9.47 2.75
N ALA A 113 5.83 -9.37 3.66
CA ALA A 113 6.45 -8.09 3.98
C ALA A 113 7.20 -7.54 2.75
N ILE A 114 7.35 -6.20 2.66
CA ILE A 114 8.04 -5.58 1.52
C ILE A 114 9.48 -6.09 1.39
N ALA A 115 10.14 -6.33 2.52
CA ALA A 115 11.52 -6.83 2.57
C ALA A 115 11.69 -8.24 1.99
N ASP A 116 10.62 -9.04 1.93
CA ASP A 116 10.64 -10.42 1.44
C ASP A 116 10.27 -10.52 -0.05
N ARG A 117 9.63 -9.49 -0.60
CA ARG A 117 9.20 -9.44 -2.00
C ARG A 117 10.39 -9.18 -2.93
N CYS A 118 10.25 -9.63 -4.17
CA CYS A 118 11.20 -9.29 -5.23
C CYS A 118 11.21 -7.78 -5.51
N SER A 119 12.40 -7.25 -5.78
CA SER A 119 12.56 -5.82 -6.08
C SER A 119 11.78 -5.46 -7.35
N THR A 120 11.11 -4.31 -7.32
CA THR A 120 10.39 -3.76 -8.48
C THR A 120 10.42 -2.24 -8.42
N THR A 121 10.02 -1.59 -9.51
CA THR A 121 9.87 -0.13 -9.55
C THR A 121 8.74 0.33 -8.63
N PHE A 122 7.60 -0.37 -8.67
CA PHE A 122 6.39 0.00 -7.93
C PHE A 122 5.87 -1.21 -7.15
N ALA A 123 6.27 -1.33 -5.88
CA ALA A 123 5.87 -2.45 -5.01
C ALA A 123 4.35 -2.61 -4.88
N TYR A 124 3.61 -1.51 -5.06
CA TYR A 124 2.15 -1.45 -5.00
C TYR A 124 1.43 -1.89 -6.29
N TRP A 125 2.15 -2.23 -7.36
CA TRP A 125 1.57 -2.85 -8.57
C TRP A 125 1.62 -4.38 -8.52
N GLY A 126 2.56 -4.94 -7.78
CA GLY A 126 2.67 -6.39 -7.61
C GLY A 126 1.57 -6.93 -6.69
N ASN A 127 1.30 -8.22 -6.82
CA ASN A 127 0.39 -8.93 -5.93
C ASN A 127 1.12 -9.28 -4.62
N PRO A 128 0.75 -8.68 -3.47
CA PRO A 128 1.49 -8.87 -2.23
C PRO A 128 1.36 -10.28 -1.64
N TYR A 129 0.41 -11.08 -2.15
CA TYR A 129 0.17 -12.47 -1.75
C TYR A 129 0.95 -13.48 -2.61
N GLU A 130 1.63 -13.02 -3.66
CA GLU A 130 2.27 -13.90 -4.64
C GLU A 130 3.48 -14.63 -4.06
N ARG A 131 3.47 -15.96 -4.21
CA ARG A 131 4.57 -16.87 -3.89
C ARG A 131 5.52 -16.92 -5.09
N ALA A 132 6.40 -15.94 -5.18
CA ALA A 132 7.37 -15.77 -6.24
C ALA A 132 8.81 -15.93 -5.75
N SER A 133 9.68 -16.32 -6.67
CA SER A 133 11.13 -16.29 -6.45
C SER A 133 11.81 -15.43 -7.50
N CYS A 134 12.90 -14.80 -7.11
CA CYS A 134 13.77 -14.05 -7.99
C CYS A 134 15.22 -14.37 -7.69
N THR A 135 16.05 -14.22 -8.73
CA THR A 135 17.49 -14.43 -8.65
C THR A 135 18.19 -13.09 -8.51
N ALA A 136 19.36 -13.07 -7.87
CA ALA A 136 20.12 -11.84 -7.73
C ALA A 136 20.63 -11.35 -9.08
N TRP A 137 20.46 -10.05 -9.36
CA TRP A 137 21.04 -9.37 -10.51
C TRP A 137 21.65 -8.03 -10.04
N PRO A 138 22.95 -8.04 -9.65
CA PRO A 138 23.59 -6.89 -9.02
C PRO A 138 23.64 -5.63 -9.88
N GLU A 139 23.61 -5.77 -11.21
CA GLU A 139 23.66 -4.64 -12.16
C GLU A 139 22.29 -3.98 -12.34
N LEU A 140 21.20 -4.67 -11.98
CA LEU A 140 19.86 -4.16 -12.10
C LEU A 140 19.44 -3.46 -10.81
N ILE A 141 19.21 -2.15 -10.92
CA ILE A 141 18.63 -1.32 -9.86
C ILE A 141 17.30 -0.78 -10.37
N HIS A 142 16.21 -1.13 -9.69
CA HIS A 142 14.91 -0.55 -10.00
C HIS A 142 14.81 0.86 -9.42
N GLN A 143 14.15 1.79 -10.14
CA GLN A 143 13.81 3.08 -9.54
C GLN A 143 12.94 2.84 -8.30
N PRO A 144 13.24 3.44 -7.13
CA PRO A 144 12.58 3.09 -5.88
C PRO A 144 11.21 3.78 -5.74
N GLY A 145 10.36 3.72 -6.78
CA GLY A 145 9.04 4.36 -6.81
C GLY A 145 8.10 3.83 -5.72
N GLY A 146 8.22 2.55 -5.36
CA GLY A 146 7.51 1.93 -4.25
C GLY A 146 7.81 2.56 -2.88
N TYR A 147 8.99 3.15 -2.69
CA TYR A 147 9.36 3.88 -1.47
C TYR A 147 9.10 5.38 -1.63
N LEU A 148 9.63 5.97 -2.72
CA LEU A 148 9.66 7.41 -2.90
C LEU A 148 8.27 8.01 -2.98
N LEU A 149 7.35 7.40 -3.73
CA LEU A 149 6.00 7.96 -3.86
C LEU A 149 5.26 8.03 -2.51
N PRO A 150 5.07 6.93 -1.76
CA PRO A 150 4.42 7.00 -0.45
C PRO A 150 5.15 7.91 0.54
N TYR A 151 6.49 7.91 0.55
CA TYR A 151 7.26 8.83 1.40
C TYR A 151 6.95 10.29 1.08
N TRP A 152 7.05 10.69 -0.18
CA TRP A 152 6.76 12.07 -0.60
C TRP A 152 5.32 12.47 -0.32
N MET A 153 4.36 11.57 -0.51
CA MET A 153 2.96 11.83 -0.18
C MET A 153 2.75 11.98 1.33
N GLY A 154 3.37 11.11 2.14
CA GLY A 154 3.32 11.23 3.60
C GLY A 154 3.92 12.55 4.08
N ARG A 155 5.01 13.02 3.46
CA ARG A 155 5.60 14.34 3.71
C ARG A 155 4.65 15.47 3.28
N TYR A 156 4.07 15.38 2.08
CA TYR A 156 3.16 16.40 1.53
C TYR A 156 1.92 16.60 2.40
N TYR A 157 1.34 15.51 2.92
CA TYR A 157 0.18 15.56 3.81
C TYR A 157 0.51 15.87 5.28
N GLY A 158 1.81 16.03 5.61
CA GLY A 158 2.24 16.32 6.98
C GLY A 158 2.18 15.12 7.93
N PHE A 159 2.02 13.91 7.42
CA PHE A 159 2.05 12.67 8.21
C PHE A 159 3.46 12.25 8.60
N ILE A 160 4.43 12.50 7.72
CA ILE A 160 5.85 12.22 7.96
C ILE A 160 6.55 13.57 8.21
N PRO A 161 7.20 13.77 9.36
CA PRO A 161 7.92 15.01 9.62
C PRO A 161 9.28 15.03 8.89
N ALA A 162 9.95 16.19 8.92
CA ALA A 162 11.19 16.38 8.16
C ALA A 162 12.41 15.68 8.74
N ASP A 163 12.34 15.31 10.01
CA ASP A 163 13.37 14.69 10.82
C ASP A 163 13.22 13.16 10.94
N LEU A 164 12.24 12.57 10.25
CA LEU A 164 12.06 11.12 10.13
C LEU A 164 12.77 10.52 8.92
#